data_AF-A0A7S3T6H1-F1
#
_entry.id   AF-A0A7S3T6H1-F1
#
_cell.length_a   1.000
_cell.length_b   1.000
_cell.length_c   1.000
_cell.angle_alpha   90.00
_cell.angle_beta   90.00
_cell.angle_gamma   90.00
#
_symmetry.space_group_name_H-M   'P 1'
#
loop_
_entity.id
_entity.type
_entity.pdbx_description
1 polymer ?
#
loop_
_entity_poly.entity_id
_entity_poly.type
_entity_poly.pdbx_seq_one_letter_code
_entity_poly.pdbx_strand_id
1 'polypeptide(L)'
;NKDDKGIMPRSFEGIFSEIEQDSMGSQFLVRASYVEIYNEDVRDLLSKNPKNKLDLHEKPDSGVYVKDLSYFACKSSDEIDEVMNIGQKNRSVGETAMNAHSSRSHSLFQITVERSEVG
;
A
#
# COMPACT_ATOMS: atom_id res chain seq x y z
N ASN A 1 -0.22 -7.48 22.30
CA ASN A 1 -0.27 -8.95 22.19
C ASN A 1 0.23 -9.36 20.82
N LYS A 2 1.23 -10.24 20.71
CA LYS A 2 1.71 -10.72 19.41
C LYS A 2 0.67 -11.60 18.68
N ASP A 3 -0.23 -12.25 19.44
CA ASP A 3 -1.24 -13.16 18.89
C ASP A 3 -2.44 -12.47 18.22
N ASP A 4 -2.69 -11.20 18.51
CA ASP A 4 -3.82 -10.43 17.95
C ASP A 4 -3.49 -9.77 16.59
N LYS A 5 -2.26 -9.95 16.08
CA LYS A 5 -1.86 -9.40 14.79
C LYS A 5 -2.65 -10.07 13.65
N GLY A 6 -3.29 -9.27 12.81
CA GLY A 6 -3.96 -9.74 11.59
C GLY A 6 -2.98 -10.19 10.51
N ILE A 7 -3.50 -10.56 9.33
CA ILE A 7 -2.66 -11.07 8.23
C ILE A 7 -1.65 -10.04 7.73
N MET A 8 -2.04 -8.76 7.63
CA MET A 8 -1.18 -7.70 7.08
C MET A 8 0.14 -7.54 7.85
N PRO A 9 0.16 -7.24 9.16
CA PRO A 9 1.43 -7.10 9.89
C PRO A 9 2.26 -8.39 9.92
N ARG A 10 1.61 -9.58 9.89
CA ARG A 10 2.31 -10.86 9.77
C ARG A 10 2.97 -11.02 8.40
N SER A 11 2.30 -10.58 7.33
CA SER A 11 2.87 -10.59 5.98
C SER A 11 4.04 -9.62 5.85
N PHE A 12 4.01 -8.46 6.52
CA PHE A 12 5.13 -7.50 6.48
C PHE A 12 6.39 -8.12 7.10
N GLU A 13 6.25 -8.71 8.29
CA GLU A 13 7.32 -9.45 8.96
C GLU A 13 7.83 -10.60 8.09
N GLY A 14 6.93 -11.37 7.48
CA GLY A 14 7.29 -12.48 6.60
C GLY A 14 8.09 -12.06 5.36
N ILE A 15 7.70 -10.95 4.70
CA ILE A 15 8.41 -10.42 3.52
C ILE A 15 9.87 -10.08 3.88
N PHE A 16 10.08 -9.33 4.96
CA PHE A 16 11.45 -8.93 5.33
C PHE A 16 12.26 -10.08 5.90
N SER A 17 11.63 -11.01 6.62
CA SER A 17 12.29 -12.25 7.06
C SER A 17 12.81 -13.08 5.88
N GLU A 18 12.05 -13.17 4.78
CA GLU A 18 12.49 -13.90 3.58
C GLU A 18 13.64 -13.17 2.87
N ILE A 19 13.56 -11.83 2.77
CA ILE A 19 14.62 -11.00 2.20
C ILE A 19 15.93 -11.15 2.99
N GLU A 20 15.86 -11.17 4.33
CA GLU A 20 17.03 -11.34 5.21
C GLU A 20 17.66 -12.73 5.11
N GLN A 21 16.87 -13.75 4.77
CA GLN A 21 17.33 -15.13 4.60
C GLN A 21 17.92 -15.40 3.20
N ASP A 22 17.79 -14.47 2.26
CA ASP A 22 18.38 -14.61 0.92
C ASP A 22 19.91 -14.65 1.00
N SER A 23 20.48 -15.82 0.73
CA SER A 23 21.93 -16.05 0.70
C SER A 23 22.53 -15.84 -0.69
N MET A 24 21.71 -15.54 -1.70
CA MET A 24 22.11 -15.40 -3.10
C MET A 24 22.68 -14.02 -3.45
N GLY A 25 22.69 -13.08 -2.49
CA GLY A 25 23.18 -11.72 -2.73
C GLY A 25 22.26 -10.90 -3.64
N SER A 26 20.97 -11.26 -3.71
CA SER A 26 19.99 -10.53 -4.52
C SER A 26 19.75 -9.14 -3.95
N GLN A 27 19.39 -8.20 -4.82
CA GLN A 27 18.92 -6.88 -4.40
C GLN A 27 17.39 -6.86 -4.40
N PHE A 28 16.80 -6.30 -3.33
CA PHE A 28 15.36 -6.17 -3.20
C PHE A 28 14.94 -4.71 -3.10
N LEU A 29 13.81 -4.38 -3.74
CA LEU A 29 13.10 -3.11 -3.58
C LEU A 29 11.67 -3.42 -3.15
N VAL A 30 11.31 -3.01 -1.93
CA VAL A 30 9.95 -3.14 -1.40
C VAL A 30 9.28 -1.78 -1.43
N ARG A 31 8.10 -1.71 -2.04
CA ARG A 31 7.31 -0.48 -2.17
C ARG A 31 5.88 -0.71 -1.70
N ALA A 32 5.34 0.24 -0.94
CA ALA A 32 3.96 0.21 -0.47
C ALA A 32 3.14 1.33 -1.13
N SER A 33 1.87 1.05 -1.42
CA SER A 33 0.87 2.02 -1.88
C SER A 33 -0.47 1.73 -1.19
N TYR A 34 -1.28 2.76 -0.97
CA TYR A 34 -2.57 2.61 -0.29
C TYR A 34 -3.65 3.44 -0.97
N VAL A 35 -4.64 2.75 -1.51
CA VAL A 35 -5.74 3.33 -2.29
C VAL A 35 -7.07 3.11 -1.57
N GLU A 36 -7.93 4.13 -1.62
CA GLU A 36 -9.35 4.00 -1.35
C GLU A 36 -10.14 4.11 -2.66
N ILE A 37 -11.11 3.23 -2.84
CA ILE A 37 -12.15 3.33 -3.87
C ILE A 37 -13.43 3.70 -3.14
N TYR A 38 -13.86 4.96 -3.27
CA TYR A 38 -15.06 5.49 -2.64
C TYR A 38 -16.02 6.01 -3.70
N ASN A 39 -17.21 5.41 -3.80
CA ASN A 39 -18.22 5.82 -4.78
C ASN A 39 -17.64 5.95 -6.21
N GLU A 40 -16.92 4.90 -6.64
CA GLU A 40 -16.23 4.81 -7.94
C GLU A 40 -15.04 5.78 -8.14
N ASP A 41 -14.75 6.65 -7.17
CA ASP A 41 -13.57 7.50 -7.19
C ASP A 41 -12.37 6.79 -6.55
N VAL A 42 -11.24 6.80 -7.25
CA VAL A 42 -9.95 6.32 -6.72
C VAL A 42 -9.23 7.45 -6.01
N ARG A 43 -8.74 7.20 -4.79
CA ARG A 43 -8.01 8.18 -3.98
C ARG A 43 -6.74 7.55 -3.42
N ASP A 44 -5.65 8.31 -3.48
CA ASP A 44 -4.39 7.93 -2.86
C ASP A 44 -4.34 8.40 -1.40
N LEU A 45 -4.43 7.43 -0.48
CA LEU A 45 -4.42 7.65 0.96
C LEU A 45 -3.04 8.04 1.50
N LEU A 46 -1.98 7.94 0.70
CA LEU A 46 -0.61 8.34 1.08
C LEU A 46 -0.20 9.69 0.49
N SER A 47 -1.02 10.26 -0.40
CA SER A 47 -0.77 11.58 -0.96
C SER A 47 -0.92 12.69 0.09
N LYS A 48 -0.24 13.82 -0.14
CA LYS A 48 -0.43 15.04 0.68
C LYS A 48 -1.84 15.61 0.60
N ASN A 49 -2.58 15.26 -0.45
CA ASN A 49 -3.96 15.68 -0.64
C ASN A 49 -4.85 14.46 -0.98
N PRO A 50 -5.20 13.64 0.03
CA PRO A 50 -5.90 12.37 -0.15
C PRO A 50 -7.36 12.53 -0.60
N LYS A 51 -7.84 13.76 -0.76
CA LYS A 51 -9.16 14.07 -1.33
C LYS A 51 -9.16 14.14 -2.85
N ASN A 52 -7.97 14.27 -3.45
CA ASN A 52 -7.84 14.29 -4.90
C ASN A 52 -8.20 12.93 -5.47
N LYS A 53 -8.96 12.96 -6.57
CA LYS A 53 -9.28 11.77 -7.36
C LYS A 53 -8.11 11.47 -8.28
N LEU A 54 -7.78 10.19 -8.40
CA LEU A 54 -6.82 9.69 -9.37
C LEU A 54 -7.53 9.01 -10.52
N ASP A 55 -6.94 9.13 -11.70
CA ASP A 55 -7.47 8.54 -12.92
C ASP A 55 -6.94 7.12 -13.12
N LEU A 56 -7.85 6.18 -13.38
CA LEU A 56 -7.53 4.84 -13.86
C LEU A 56 -7.16 4.91 -15.35
N HIS A 57 -6.04 4.30 -15.69
CA HIS A 57 -5.55 4.19 -17.06
C HIS A 57 -5.28 2.73 -17.40
N GLU A 58 -5.31 2.39 -18.68
CA GLU A 58 -5.01 1.03 -19.16
C GLU A 58 -3.80 1.09 -20.10
N LYS A 59 -2.85 0.18 -19.92
CA LYS A 59 -1.80 -0.07 -20.91
C LYS A 59 -2.00 -1.46 -21.54
N PRO A 60 -1.77 -1.61 -22.85
CA PRO A 60 -1.93 -2.89 -23.54
C PRO A 60 -1.07 -4.03 -22.98
N ASP A 61 0.07 -3.71 -22.36
CA ASP A 61 1.08 -4.66 -21.88
C ASP A 61 0.97 -4.96 -20.38
N SER A 62 0.61 -3.97 -19.55
CA SER A 62 0.56 -4.10 -18.08
C SER A 62 -0.85 -4.10 -17.50
N GLY A 63 -1.89 -3.91 -18.31
CA GLY A 63 -3.27 -3.78 -17.86
C GLY A 63 -3.55 -2.43 -17.17
N VAL A 64 -4.52 -2.42 -16.26
CA VAL A 64 -5.02 -1.21 -15.59
C VAL A 64 -4.06 -0.74 -14.49
N TYR A 65 -3.76 0.55 -14.44
CA TYR A 65 -2.96 1.20 -13.41
C TYR A 65 -3.57 2.54 -12.99
N VAL A 66 -3.24 2.97 -11.76
CA VAL A 66 -3.66 4.28 -11.23
C VAL A 66 -2.56 5.28 -11.53
N LYS A 67 -2.87 6.30 -12.34
CA LYS A 67 -1.90 7.36 -12.67
C LYS A 67 -1.62 8.21 -11.43
N ASP A 68 -0.36 8.59 -11.25
CA ASP A 68 0.12 9.45 -10.15
C ASP A 68 -0.08 8.87 -8.74
N LEU A 69 -0.27 7.55 -8.61
CA LEU A 69 -0.31 6.86 -7.33
C LEU A 69 1.04 6.96 -6.61
N SER A 70 1.01 7.34 -5.32
CA SER A 70 2.21 7.40 -4.49
C SER A 70 2.70 6.00 -4.11
N TYR A 71 4.00 5.81 -4.22
CA TYR A 71 4.71 4.62 -3.75
C TYR A 71 5.79 5.01 -2.75
N PHE A 72 5.83 4.32 -1.62
CA PHE A 72 6.83 4.53 -0.57
C PHE A 72 7.77 3.34 -0.52
N ALA A 73 9.05 3.59 -0.75
CA ALA A 73 10.09 2.57 -0.55
C ALA A 73 10.20 2.28 0.95
N CYS A 74 10.11 1.01 1.32
CA CYS A 74 10.16 0.55 2.70
C CYS A 74 11.35 -0.39 2.89
N LYS A 75 12.12 -0.19 3.95
CA LYS A 75 13.33 -0.96 4.27
C LYS A 75 13.14 -1.91 5.45
N SER A 76 12.00 -1.87 6.11
CA SER A 76 11.65 -2.77 7.22
C SER A 76 10.13 -2.96 7.32
N SER A 77 9.71 -3.97 8.08
CA SER A 77 8.28 -4.19 8.41
C SER A 77 7.68 -2.98 9.12
N ASP A 78 8.46 -2.34 10.00
CA ASP A 78 8.03 -1.16 10.76
C ASP A 78 7.76 0.03 9.83
N GLU A 79 8.58 0.23 8.80
CA GLU A 79 8.32 1.28 7.80
C GLU A 79 7.02 1.02 7.02
N ILE A 80 6.69 -0.24 6.69
CA ILE A 80 5.41 -0.57 6.05
C ILE A 80 4.24 -0.30 7.02
N ASP A 81 4.38 -0.67 8.29
CA ASP A 81 3.38 -0.40 9.31
C ASP A 81 3.13 1.11 9.48
N GLU A 82 4.18 1.94 9.45
CA GLU A 82 4.05 3.40 9.45
C GLU A 82 3.26 3.91 8.23
N VAL A 83 3.58 3.43 7.02
CA VAL A 83 2.86 3.77 5.79
C VAL A 83 1.39 3.38 5.88
N MET A 84 1.09 2.18 6.39
CA MET A 84 -0.27 1.71 6.62
C MET A 84 -1.02 2.63 7.60
N ASN A 85 -0.37 3.00 8.71
CA ASN A 85 -0.95 3.88 9.72
C ASN A 85 -1.24 5.29 9.18
N ILE A 86 -0.37 5.84 8.32
CA ILE A 86 -0.60 7.12 7.64
C ILE A 86 -1.86 7.05 6.79
N GLY A 87 -1.98 6.03 5.92
CA GLY A 87 -3.15 5.90 5.06
C GLY A 87 -4.44 5.61 5.83
N GLN A 88 -4.39 4.85 6.93
CA GLN A 88 -5.54 4.65 7.82
C GLN A 88 -6.03 5.96 8.43
N LYS A 89 -5.12 6.82 8.92
CA LYS A 89 -5.49 8.14 9.45
C LYS A 89 -6.14 9.01 8.39
N ASN A 90 -5.58 9.03 7.18
CA ASN A 90 -6.12 9.81 6.07
C ASN A 90 -7.52 9.33 5.65
N ARG A 91 -7.75 8.01 5.66
CA ARG A 91 -9.08 7.42 5.41
C ARG A 91 -10.11 7.87 6.46
N SER A 92 -9.78 7.75 7.75
CA SER A 92 -10.70 8.12 8.84
C SER A 92 -11.07 9.61 8.84
N VAL A 93 -10.16 10.50 8.41
CA VAL A 93 -10.47 11.93 8.21
C VAL A 93 -11.45 12.14 7.05
N GLY A 94 -11.36 11.34 5.98
CA GLY A 94 -12.32 11.35 4.88
C GLY A 94 -13.73 10.92 5.32
N GLU A 95 -13.83 9.85 6.10
CA GLU A 95 -15.10 9.30 6.60
C GLU A 95 -15.88 10.28 7.50
N THR A 96 -15.17 11.08 8.31
CA THR A 96 -15.79 12.07 9.21
C THR A 96 -16.24 13.35 8.51
N ALA A 97 -15.61 13.71 7.38
CA ALA A 97 -15.95 14.93 6.63
C ALA A 97 -17.08 14.75 5.61
N MET A 98 -17.30 13.52 5.12
CA MET A 98 -18.31 13.18 4.11
C MET A 98 -19.01 11.87 4.49
N ASN A 99 -20.12 11.96 5.23
CA ASN A 99 -21.10 10.89 5.51
C ASN A 99 -20.56 9.46 5.65
N ALA A 100 -20.47 9.00 6.90
CA ALA A 100 -20.09 7.65 7.30
C ALA A 100 -20.97 6.56 6.66
N HIS A 101 -20.49 5.94 5.58
CA HIS A 101 -21.04 4.67 5.14
C HIS A 101 -19.95 3.78 4.56
N SER A 102 -19.41 2.91 5.42
CA SER A 102 -18.34 1.96 5.13
C SER A 102 -18.71 0.90 4.08
N SER A 103 -19.99 0.72 3.74
CA SER A 103 -20.40 -0.22 2.68
C SER A 103 -20.05 0.24 1.27
N ARG A 104 -19.68 1.52 1.10
CA ARG A 104 -19.34 2.13 -0.20
C ARG A 104 -17.85 2.45 -0.35
N SER A 105 -17.03 2.09 0.64
CA SER A 105 -15.59 2.30 0.60
C SER A 105 -14.87 0.96 0.57
N HIS A 106 -14.01 0.78 -0.43
CA HIS A 106 -13.05 -0.31 -0.48
C HIS A 106 -11.63 0.25 -0.29
N SER A 107 -10.80 -0.47 0.45
CA SER A 107 -9.42 -0.08 0.72
C SER A 107 -8.48 -1.16 0.19
N LEU A 108 -7.51 -0.76 -0.64
CA LEU A 108 -6.49 -1.62 -1.21
C LEU A 108 -5.11 -1.16 -0.76
N PHE A 109 -4.46 -1.97 0.08
CA PHE A 109 -3.06 -1.77 0.44
C PHE A 109 -2.21 -2.75 -0.38
N GLN A 110 -1.34 -2.23 -1.24
CA GLN A 110 -0.51 -3.03 -2.13
C GLN A 110 0.96 -2.90 -1.74
N ILE A 111 1.59 -4.05 -1.53
CA ILE A 111 3.05 -4.17 -1.42
C ILE A 111 3.58 -4.75 -2.73
N THR A 112 4.55 -4.06 -3.32
CA THR A 112 5.28 -4.49 -4.52
C THR A 112 6.68 -4.85 -4.09
N VAL A 113 7.08 -6.11 -4.32
CA VAL A 113 8.43 -6.61 -4.04
C VAL A 113 9.12 -6.91 -5.36
N GLU A 114 10.21 -6.21 -5.63
CA GLU A 114 11.05 -6.43 -6.80
C GLU A 114 12.36 -7.06 -6.34
N ARG A 115 12.79 -8.12 -7.05
CA ARG A 115 14.06 -8.80 -6.83
C ARG A 115 14.90 -8.69 -8.08
N SER A 116 16.17 -8.31 -7.92
CA SER A 116 17.19 -8.37 -8.96
C SER A 116 18.28 -9.33 -8.52
N GLU A 117 18.54 -10.34 -9.34
CA GLU A 117 19.67 -11.25 -9.15
C GLU A 117 20.91 -10.63 -9.79
N VAL A 118 22.04 -10.68 -9.10
CA VAL A 118 23.33 -10.32 -9.71
C VAL A 118 23.81 -11.55 -10.45
N GLY A 119 23.74 -11.51 -11.78
CA GLY A 119 24.26 -12.57 -12.67
C GLY A 119 25.78 -12.66 -12.67
#